data_AF-A0A944GMZ1-F1
#
_entry.id   AF-A0A944GMZ1-F1
#
_cell.length_a   1.000
_cell.length_b   1.000
_cell.length_c   1.000
_cell.angle_alpha   90.00
_cell.angle_beta   90.00
_cell.angle_gamma   90.00
#
_symmetry.space_group_name_H-M   'P 1'
#
loop_
_entity.id
_entity.type
_entity.pdbx_description
1 polymer ?
#
loop_
_entity_poly.entity_id
_entity_poly.type
_entity_poly.pdbx_seq_one_letter_code
_entity_poly.pdbx_strand_id
1 'polypeptide(L)'
;MKKHTAAIKAVRITAALITVLMLITCCFAEEESDSSQNAPQKCYELITSYDTGYYSKISINNRSIVIEGCYADDKVTDITLKNCGTVSSTLRVNEDGTFSSVINPSSPTGDSDELIITLQSGAKLDYRIMYSGNWYFPDNKLSETNNAVLENVISTSAKSWVGYVTDEQAEESVKQTLDEVAYLADYIAGDIDDEYLKLRAISEWVSQNIYYDRDAKNNSVTRSTICIKNVLKERRT
;
A
#
# COMPACT_ATOMS: atom_id res chain seq x y z
N MET A 1 -7.86 46.94 -13.94
CA MET A 1 -6.87 45.85 -13.89
C MET A 1 -7.24 44.83 -12.80
N LYS A 2 -8.19 43.92 -13.05
CA LYS A 2 -8.55 42.81 -12.16
C LYS A 2 -9.14 41.65 -12.98
N LYS A 3 -8.33 41.01 -13.84
CA LYS A 3 -8.76 39.84 -14.63
C LYS A 3 -7.71 38.71 -14.78
N HIS A 4 -6.57 38.76 -14.09
CA HIS A 4 -5.51 37.74 -14.28
C HIS A 4 -5.26 36.79 -13.09
N THR A 5 -5.95 36.92 -11.96
CA THR A 5 -5.68 36.07 -10.79
C THR A 5 -6.52 34.78 -10.74
N ALA A 6 -7.66 34.72 -11.43
CA ALA A 6 -8.52 33.53 -11.45
C ALA A 6 -8.02 32.41 -12.39
N ALA A 7 -7.28 32.77 -13.45
CA ALA A 7 -6.74 31.80 -14.41
C ALA A 7 -5.57 30.98 -13.84
N ILE A 8 -4.88 31.47 -12.80
CA ILE A 8 -3.69 30.81 -12.24
C ILE A 8 -4.06 29.72 -11.22
N LYS A 9 -5.24 29.80 -10.58
CA LYS A 9 -5.73 28.73 -9.69
C LYS A 9 -6.34 27.55 -10.45
N ALA A 10 -6.96 27.78 -11.61
CA ALA A 10 -7.53 26.71 -12.44
C ALA A 10 -6.46 25.83 -13.12
N VAL A 11 -5.24 26.35 -13.32
CA VAL A 11 -4.12 25.62 -13.95
C VAL A 11 -3.41 24.68 -12.97
N ARG A 12 -3.58 24.84 -11.65
CA ARG A 12 -2.96 23.95 -10.65
C ARG A 12 -3.79 22.71 -10.31
N ILE A 13 -5.11 22.79 -10.42
CA ILE A 13 -6.00 21.64 -10.12
C ILE A 13 -5.97 20.61 -11.25
N THR A 14 -5.73 21.01 -12.49
CA THR A 14 -5.49 20.08 -13.60
C THR A 14 -4.10 19.44 -13.55
N ALA A 15 -3.11 20.04 -12.89
CA ALA A 15 -1.77 19.47 -12.80
C ALA A 15 -1.70 18.24 -11.88
N ALA A 16 -2.45 18.23 -10.77
CA ALA A 16 -2.48 17.10 -9.83
C ALA A 16 -3.20 15.86 -10.39
N LEU A 17 -4.19 16.04 -11.27
CA LEU A 17 -4.86 14.91 -11.94
C LEU A 17 -4.06 14.36 -13.13
N ILE A 18 -3.17 15.16 -13.73
CA ILE A 18 -2.33 14.78 -14.88
C ILE A 18 -1.05 14.06 -14.44
N THR A 19 -0.56 14.28 -13.22
CA THR A 19 0.62 13.56 -12.68
C THR A 19 0.38 12.07 -12.46
N VAL A 20 -0.87 11.62 -12.32
CA VAL A 20 -1.21 10.19 -12.26
C VAL A 20 -1.19 9.52 -13.65
N LEU A 21 -1.14 10.30 -14.75
CA LEU A 21 -1.21 9.80 -16.12
C LEU A 21 0.14 9.81 -16.89
N MET A 22 1.23 10.33 -16.30
CA MET A 22 2.55 10.46 -16.96
C MET A 22 3.64 9.54 -16.39
N LEU A 23 3.31 8.29 -16.05
CA LEU A 23 4.30 7.25 -15.73
C LEU A 23 4.42 6.15 -16.80
N ILE A 24 3.82 6.36 -17.97
CA ILE A 24 3.99 5.48 -19.13
C ILE A 24 5.03 6.10 -20.06
N THR A 25 6.30 5.80 -19.81
CA THR A 25 7.33 5.61 -20.87
C THR A 25 8.63 5.12 -20.25
N CYS A 26 8.84 3.80 -20.27
CA CYS A 26 10.12 3.20 -20.61
C CYS A 26 9.84 1.86 -21.27
N CYS A 27 10.21 1.75 -22.54
CA CYS A 27 10.18 0.54 -23.34
C CYS A 27 11.06 -0.55 -22.72
N PHE A 28 10.59 -1.79 -22.72
CA PHE A 28 11.31 -2.91 -23.35
C PHE A 28 10.26 -3.88 -23.92
N ALA A 29 10.47 -4.25 -25.17
CA ALA A 29 9.80 -5.36 -25.82
C ALA A 29 10.59 -6.64 -25.51
N GLU A 30 9.90 -7.74 -25.22
CA GLU A 30 10.35 -9.09 -25.55
C GLU A 30 9.15 -10.06 -25.57
N GLU A 31 9.32 -11.12 -26.35
CA GLU A 31 8.32 -11.90 -27.09
C GLU A 31 7.40 -12.84 -26.27
N GLU A 32 6.31 -13.26 -26.93
CA GLU A 32 5.35 -14.30 -26.51
C GLU A 32 6.00 -15.62 -26.05
N SER A 33 5.35 -16.33 -25.12
CA SER A 33 4.84 -17.68 -25.41
C SER A 33 4.09 -18.33 -24.25
N ASP A 34 2.88 -18.78 -24.61
CA ASP A 34 2.26 -20.08 -24.34
C ASP A 34 2.10 -20.63 -22.91
N SER A 35 0.88 -21.15 -22.75
CA SER A 35 0.26 -21.85 -21.66
C SER A 35 1.13 -22.93 -20.98
N SER A 36 1.56 -22.63 -19.76
CA SER A 36 1.80 -23.66 -18.74
C SER A 36 1.42 -23.10 -17.37
N GLN A 37 0.81 -23.95 -16.54
CA GLN A 37 0.20 -23.62 -15.25
C GLN A 37 1.03 -22.62 -14.43
N ASN A 38 0.40 -21.48 -14.09
CA ASN A 38 1.01 -20.27 -13.51
C ASN A 38 1.85 -20.54 -12.25
N ALA A 39 3.11 -20.93 -12.40
CA ALA A 39 4.08 -20.82 -11.33
C ALA A 39 4.24 -19.32 -10.98
N PRO A 40 4.27 -18.95 -9.68
CA PRO A 40 4.43 -17.55 -9.29
C PRO A 40 5.73 -16.99 -9.88
N GLN A 41 5.67 -15.73 -10.32
CA GLN A 41 6.86 -15.05 -10.83
C GLN A 41 7.88 -14.91 -9.69
N LYS A 42 9.17 -15.01 -10.04
CA LYS A 42 10.26 -14.95 -9.08
C LYS A 42 10.58 -13.49 -8.75
N CYS A 43 10.40 -13.11 -7.49
CA CYS A 43 10.84 -11.82 -6.98
C CYS A 43 12.06 -12.01 -6.07
N TYR A 44 13.09 -11.16 -6.24
CA TYR A 44 14.33 -11.24 -5.47
C TYR A 44 14.49 -10.08 -4.48
N GLU A 45 13.53 -9.15 -4.44
CA GLU A 45 13.53 -8.04 -3.50
C GLU A 45 12.12 -7.82 -2.94
N LEU A 46 11.98 -7.87 -1.63
CA LEU A 46 10.73 -7.61 -0.93
C LEU A 46 10.90 -6.37 -0.05
N ILE A 47 10.08 -5.34 -0.30
CA ILE A 47 9.96 -4.17 0.57
C ILE A 47 8.60 -4.26 1.25
N THR A 48 8.60 -4.27 2.59
CA THR A 48 7.38 -4.53 3.37
C THR A 48 6.56 -3.28 3.62
N SER A 49 7.19 -2.11 3.58
CA SER A 49 6.57 -0.79 3.76
C SER A 49 7.49 0.30 3.22
N TYR A 50 6.93 1.44 2.84
CA TYR A 50 7.66 2.67 2.54
C TYR A 50 7.71 3.64 3.74
N ASP A 51 7.16 3.22 4.88
CA ASP A 51 7.33 3.91 6.16
C ASP A 51 8.78 3.76 6.64
N THR A 52 9.52 4.87 6.65
CA THR A 52 10.95 4.88 7.03
C THR A 52 11.21 4.46 8.48
N GLY A 53 10.20 4.50 9.35
CA GLY A 53 10.30 4.01 10.73
C GLY A 53 9.95 2.53 10.92
N TYR A 54 9.31 1.91 9.93
CA TYR A 54 8.66 0.60 10.06
C TYR A 54 8.69 -0.18 8.75
N TYR A 55 9.85 -0.73 8.39
CA TYR A 55 10.02 -1.50 7.17
C TYR A 55 11.13 -2.54 7.28
N SER A 56 11.05 -3.52 6.37
CA SER A 56 12.13 -4.43 6.02
C SER A 56 12.27 -4.42 4.50
N LYS A 57 13.51 -4.33 4.04
CA LYS A 57 13.92 -4.60 2.67
C LYS A 57 14.75 -5.87 2.67
N ILE A 58 14.25 -6.89 1.99
CA ILE A 58 14.86 -8.21 1.93
C ILE A 58 15.24 -8.50 0.50
N SER A 59 16.54 -8.59 0.23
CA SER A 59 17.09 -8.86 -1.10
C SER A 59 17.80 -10.21 -1.13
N ILE A 60 17.53 -11.01 -2.16
CA ILE A 60 18.16 -12.31 -2.39
C ILE A 60 19.28 -12.14 -3.41
N ASN A 61 20.52 -12.28 -2.94
CA ASN A 61 21.74 -12.16 -3.74
C ASN A 61 22.40 -13.53 -3.84
N ASN A 62 22.13 -14.23 -4.95
CA ASN A 62 22.48 -15.65 -5.09
C ASN A 62 21.94 -16.44 -3.88
N ARG A 63 22.82 -17.08 -3.10
CA ARG A 63 22.46 -17.88 -1.93
C ARG A 63 22.38 -17.07 -0.64
N SER A 64 22.68 -15.76 -0.65
CA SER A 64 22.62 -14.93 0.55
C SER A 64 21.33 -14.12 0.57
N ILE A 65 20.70 -14.04 1.73
CA ILE A 65 19.55 -13.18 1.99
C ILE A 65 20.07 -11.97 2.77
N VAL A 66 20.00 -10.79 2.17
CA VAL A 66 20.40 -9.51 2.76
C VAL A 66 19.15 -8.82 3.24
N ILE A 67 19.14 -8.38 4.50
CA ILE A 67 17.99 -7.77 5.14
C ILE A 67 18.43 -6.47 5.78
N GLU A 68 17.76 -5.38 5.45
CA GLU A 68 17.96 -4.08 6.06
C GLU A 68 16.60 -3.45 6.36
N GLY A 69 16.50 -2.60 7.38
CA GLY A 69 15.22 -2.01 7.73
C GLY A 69 15.27 -1.15 8.98
N CYS A 70 14.08 -0.75 9.43
CA CYS A 70 13.89 -0.01 10.66
C CYS A 70 12.59 -0.44 11.34
N TYR A 71 12.66 -0.68 12.64
CA TYR A 71 11.50 -0.78 13.52
C TYR A 71 11.78 0.06 14.77
N ALA A 72 11.38 1.34 14.71
CA ALA A 72 11.77 2.35 15.71
C ALA A 72 11.30 2.01 17.13
N ASP A 73 10.03 1.65 17.29
CA ASP A 73 9.42 1.41 18.62
C ASP A 73 9.42 -0.07 19.04
N ASP A 74 9.75 -1.00 18.13
CA ASP A 74 9.74 -2.44 18.40
C ASP A 74 10.87 -3.17 17.66
N LYS A 75 12.07 -3.06 18.21
CA LYS A 75 13.32 -3.43 17.53
C LYS A 75 13.39 -4.93 17.21
N VAL A 76 14.09 -5.26 16.13
CA VAL A 76 14.40 -6.65 15.78
C VAL A 76 15.28 -7.26 16.86
N THR A 77 14.98 -8.50 17.25
CA THR A 77 15.77 -9.27 18.21
C THR A 77 16.40 -10.51 17.59
N ASP A 78 15.76 -11.08 16.57
CA ASP A 78 16.24 -12.28 15.89
C ASP A 78 15.72 -12.35 14.44
N ILE A 79 16.49 -13.01 13.58
CA ILE A 79 16.05 -13.34 12.22
C ILE A 79 16.48 -14.77 11.88
N THR A 80 15.52 -15.62 11.55
CA THR A 80 15.74 -17.06 11.32
C THR A 80 15.02 -17.59 10.10
N LEU A 81 15.47 -18.74 9.63
CA LEU A 81 14.76 -19.59 8.69
C LEU A 81 14.18 -20.77 9.46
N LYS A 82 12.91 -21.08 9.20
CA LYS A 82 12.15 -22.04 10.01
C LYS A 82 12.54 -23.49 9.75
N ASN A 83 12.65 -23.87 8.47
CA ASN A 83 12.76 -25.28 8.07
C ASN A 83 14.15 -25.63 7.53
N CYS A 84 14.83 -24.70 6.85
CA CYS A 84 16.21 -24.87 6.47
C CYS A 84 17.13 -24.32 7.58
N GLY A 85 18.26 -24.98 7.77
CA GLY A 85 19.26 -24.50 8.71
C GLY A 85 19.90 -23.20 8.21
N THR A 86 20.62 -22.54 9.10
CA THR A 86 21.44 -21.37 8.76
C THR A 86 22.92 -21.75 8.86
N VAL A 87 23.69 -21.55 7.80
CA VAL A 87 25.16 -21.76 7.81
C VAL A 87 25.84 -20.63 8.57
N SER A 88 25.38 -19.40 8.34
CA SER A 88 25.79 -18.21 9.09
C SER A 88 24.71 -17.14 9.05
N SER A 89 24.59 -16.38 10.13
CA SER A 89 23.78 -15.17 10.18
C SER A 89 24.59 -14.05 10.82
N THR A 90 24.35 -12.83 10.35
CA THR A 90 24.72 -11.62 11.07
C THR A 90 23.44 -10.90 11.46
N LEU A 91 23.41 -10.25 12.61
CA LEU A 91 22.36 -9.31 12.97
C LEU A 91 23.02 -8.16 13.71
N ARG A 92 22.79 -6.95 13.23
CA ARG A 92 23.19 -5.70 13.89
C ARG A 92 21.95 -4.83 14.01
N VAL A 93 21.69 -4.36 15.22
CA VAL A 93 20.53 -3.53 15.54
C VAL A 93 21.04 -2.31 16.26
N ASN A 94 20.68 -1.13 15.77
CA ASN A 94 21.08 0.15 16.33
C ASN A 94 20.03 0.65 17.34
N GLU A 95 20.40 1.66 18.13
CA GLU A 95 19.51 2.21 19.15
C GLU A 95 18.27 2.91 18.57
N ASP A 96 18.34 3.41 17.34
CA ASP A 96 17.23 4.04 16.62
C ASP A 96 16.27 3.02 15.97
N GLY A 97 16.52 1.72 16.13
CA GLY A 97 15.70 0.65 15.56
C GLY A 97 16.06 0.27 14.13
N THR A 98 17.03 0.93 13.51
CA THR A 98 17.60 0.47 12.24
C THR A 98 18.37 -0.83 12.43
N PHE A 99 18.30 -1.73 11.46
CA PHE A 99 18.97 -3.02 11.53
C PHE A 99 19.50 -3.49 10.17
N SER A 100 20.50 -4.36 10.23
CA SER A 100 21.03 -5.07 9.06
C SER A 100 21.39 -6.51 9.40
N SER A 101 21.19 -7.40 8.45
CA SER A 101 21.44 -8.82 8.58
C SER A 101 21.80 -9.43 7.24
N VAL A 102 22.70 -10.42 7.26
CA VAL A 102 22.98 -11.29 6.14
C VAL A 102 22.83 -12.72 6.61
N ILE A 103 21.94 -13.48 5.99
CA ILE A 103 21.68 -14.89 6.27
C ILE A 103 22.17 -15.72 5.09
N ASN A 104 22.98 -16.74 5.38
CA ASN A 104 23.39 -17.76 4.43
C ASN A 104 22.67 -19.07 4.79
N PRO A 105 21.61 -19.43 4.05
CA PRO A 105 20.85 -20.66 4.29
C PRO A 105 21.69 -21.91 4.00
N SER A 106 21.39 -22.99 4.72
CA SER A 106 21.89 -24.32 4.39
C SER A 106 21.31 -24.81 3.06
N SER A 107 21.57 -26.06 2.70
CA SER A 107 20.85 -26.64 1.56
C SER A 107 19.34 -26.66 1.85
N PRO A 108 18.50 -26.33 0.87
CA PRO A 108 17.05 -26.33 1.05
C PRO A 108 16.59 -27.75 1.41
N THR A 109 15.69 -27.83 2.38
CA THR A 109 15.06 -29.09 2.84
C THR A 109 13.76 -29.41 2.08
N GLY A 110 13.28 -28.48 1.25
CA GLY A 110 12.11 -28.61 0.39
C GLY A 110 12.00 -27.41 -0.57
N ASP A 111 10.85 -27.27 -1.24
CA ASP A 111 10.63 -26.24 -2.27
C ASP A 111 10.29 -24.84 -1.70
N SER A 112 10.09 -24.74 -0.39
CA SER A 112 9.87 -23.46 0.28
C SER A 112 10.29 -23.48 1.75
N ASP A 113 10.50 -22.28 2.29
CA ASP A 113 10.76 -22.02 3.69
C ASP A 113 10.05 -20.73 4.15
N GLU A 114 10.18 -20.41 5.44
CA GLU A 114 9.70 -19.18 6.08
C GLU A 114 10.90 -18.43 6.67
N LEU A 115 11.09 -17.18 6.23
CA LEU A 115 11.95 -16.20 6.87
C LEU A 115 11.15 -15.49 7.96
N ILE A 116 11.66 -15.54 9.19
CA ILE A 116 10.98 -15.00 10.36
C ILE A 116 11.83 -13.88 10.95
N ILE A 117 11.27 -12.67 11.03
CA ILE A 117 11.83 -11.55 11.79
C ILE A 117 11.09 -11.46 13.12
N THR A 118 11.79 -11.60 14.23
CA THR A 118 11.21 -11.52 15.58
C THR A 118 11.50 -10.15 16.19
N LEU A 119 10.45 -9.45 16.62
CA LEU A 119 10.53 -8.14 17.26
C LEU A 119 10.62 -8.27 18.79
N GLN A 120 11.02 -7.19 19.47
CA GLN A 120 11.22 -7.15 20.93
C GLN A 120 9.93 -7.43 21.72
N SER A 121 8.77 -7.06 21.18
CA SER A 121 7.45 -7.39 21.71
C SER A 121 7.14 -8.90 21.67
N GLY A 122 7.91 -9.69 20.91
CA GLY A 122 7.62 -11.08 20.59
C GLY A 122 6.77 -11.26 19.34
N ALA A 123 6.36 -10.18 18.68
CA ALA A 123 5.72 -10.24 17.37
C ALA A 123 6.65 -10.89 16.33
N LYS A 124 6.06 -11.63 15.39
CA LYS A 124 6.77 -12.34 14.33
C LYS A 124 6.25 -11.90 12.97
N LEU A 125 7.18 -11.52 12.10
CA LEU A 125 6.90 -11.19 10.72
C LEU A 125 7.41 -12.35 9.85
N ASP A 126 6.47 -13.10 9.29
CA ASP A 126 6.76 -14.32 8.54
C ASP A 126 6.65 -14.07 7.04
N TYR A 127 7.72 -14.38 6.29
CA TYR A 127 7.78 -14.22 4.85
C TYR A 127 8.05 -15.56 4.18
N ARG A 128 7.17 -15.98 3.28
CA ARG A 128 7.36 -17.21 2.51
C ARG A 128 8.42 -17.00 1.43
N ILE A 129 9.39 -17.90 1.39
CA ILE A 129 10.49 -17.94 0.43
C ILE A 129 10.45 -19.30 -0.28
N MET A 130 10.60 -19.31 -1.60
CA MET A 130 10.55 -20.51 -2.45
C MET A 130 11.91 -20.82 -3.05
N TYR A 131 12.14 -22.08 -3.40
CA TYR A 131 13.38 -22.54 -4.03
C TYR A 131 13.11 -23.19 -5.38
N SER A 132 13.75 -22.67 -6.44
CA SER A 132 13.75 -23.26 -7.78
C SER A 132 15.05 -22.83 -8.49
N GLY A 133 16.12 -23.60 -8.25
CA GLY A 133 17.49 -23.27 -8.67
C GLY A 133 18.14 -22.17 -7.81
N ASN A 134 17.37 -21.16 -7.40
CA ASN A 134 17.73 -20.17 -6.40
C ASN A 134 16.53 -19.86 -5.49
N TRP A 135 16.78 -19.20 -4.36
CA TRP A 135 15.75 -18.65 -3.48
C TRP A 135 15.04 -17.46 -4.14
N TYR A 136 13.73 -17.31 -3.90
CA TYR A 136 12.91 -16.19 -4.38
C TYR A 136 11.65 -16.01 -3.53
N PHE A 137 11.07 -14.82 -3.55
CA PHE A 137 9.71 -14.56 -3.06
C PHE A 137 8.69 -14.84 -4.16
N PRO A 138 7.60 -15.57 -3.88
CA PRO A 138 6.53 -15.76 -4.85
C PRO A 138 5.79 -14.45 -5.07
N ASP A 139 5.83 -13.92 -6.29
CA ASP A 139 4.99 -12.80 -6.69
C ASP A 139 3.63 -13.31 -7.18
N ASN A 140 2.58 -12.88 -6.49
CA ASN A 140 1.19 -13.20 -6.81
C ASN A 140 0.58 -12.27 -7.86
N LYS A 141 1.37 -11.33 -8.41
CA LYS A 141 0.97 -10.39 -9.45
C LYS A 141 -0.21 -9.51 -9.02
N LEU A 142 -0.38 -9.28 -7.72
CA LEU A 142 -1.45 -8.40 -7.21
C LEU A 142 -1.30 -6.98 -7.75
N SER A 143 -0.06 -6.48 -7.86
CA SER A 143 0.17 -5.15 -8.44
C SER A 143 -0.27 -5.08 -9.90
N GLU A 144 0.10 -6.07 -10.71
CA GLU A 144 -0.32 -6.15 -12.12
C GLU A 144 -1.84 -6.29 -12.24
N THR A 145 -2.44 -7.13 -11.40
CA THR A 145 -3.89 -7.35 -11.38
C THR A 145 -4.65 -6.09 -10.99
N ASN A 146 -4.20 -5.40 -9.94
CA ASN A 146 -4.80 -4.14 -9.50
C ASN A 146 -4.63 -3.05 -10.56
N ASN A 147 -3.46 -2.94 -11.19
CA ASN A 147 -3.23 -2.01 -12.29
C ASN A 147 -4.15 -2.31 -13.47
N ALA A 148 -4.30 -3.58 -13.86
CA ALA A 148 -5.22 -3.97 -14.93
C ALA A 148 -6.67 -3.58 -14.59
N VAL A 149 -7.10 -3.71 -13.33
CA VAL A 149 -8.43 -3.22 -12.90
C VAL A 149 -8.54 -1.71 -13.07
N LEU A 150 -7.50 -0.96 -12.71
CA LEU A 150 -7.47 0.51 -12.82
C LEU A 150 -7.44 0.99 -14.28
N GLU A 151 -6.68 0.34 -15.14
CA GLU A 151 -6.59 0.65 -16.58
C GLU A 151 -7.91 0.36 -17.31
N ASN A 152 -8.67 -0.62 -16.83
CA ASN A 152 -9.97 -1.00 -17.39
C ASN A 152 -11.16 -0.35 -16.66
N VAL A 153 -10.93 0.71 -15.87
CA VAL A 153 -12.02 1.47 -15.23
C VAL A 153 -12.88 2.11 -16.32
N ILE A 154 -14.11 1.61 -16.46
CA ILE A 154 -15.10 2.18 -17.37
C ILE A 154 -15.61 3.48 -16.75
N SER A 155 -15.48 4.58 -17.49
CA SER A 155 -16.09 5.86 -17.11
C SER A 155 -17.59 5.68 -16.98
N THR A 156 -18.11 5.90 -15.77
CA THR A 156 -19.55 5.83 -15.49
C THR A 156 -20.13 7.24 -15.43
N SER A 157 -21.41 7.35 -15.81
CA SER A 157 -22.11 8.65 -15.72
C SER A 157 -22.15 9.15 -14.28
N ALA A 158 -22.19 10.46 -14.07
CA ALA A 158 -22.34 11.06 -12.74
C ALA A 158 -23.51 10.45 -11.95
N LYS A 159 -24.63 10.16 -12.65
CA LYS A 159 -25.82 9.53 -12.06
C LYS A 159 -25.56 8.16 -11.41
N SER A 160 -24.51 7.45 -11.82
CA SER A 160 -24.19 6.12 -11.31
C SER A 160 -23.59 6.16 -9.90
N TRP A 161 -22.90 7.25 -9.54
CA TRP A 161 -22.20 7.38 -8.26
C TRP A 161 -22.75 8.45 -7.32
N VAL A 162 -23.59 9.39 -7.77
CA VAL A 162 -24.14 10.47 -6.92
C VAL A 162 -24.82 9.96 -5.65
N GLY A 163 -25.46 8.79 -5.70
CA GLY A 163 -26.07 8.15 -4.53
C GLY A 163 -25.06 7.66 -3.48
N TYR A 164 -23.78 7.55 -3.81
CA TYR A 164 -22.71 7.28 -2.83
C TYR A 164 -22.15 8.56 -2.20
N VAL A 165 -22.38 9.72 -2.81
CA VAL A 165 -21.97 11.01 -2.25
C VAL A 165 -23.05 11.56 -1.32
N THR A 166 -24.30 11.59 -1.81
CA THR A 166 -25.46 12.04 -1.03
C THR A 166 -26.68 11.18 -1.35
N ASP A 167 -27.59 11.05 -0.39
CA ASP A 167 -28.88 10.40 -0.61
C ASP A 167 -29.89 11.28 -1.39
N GLU A 168 -29.81 12.59 -1.21
CA GLU A 168 -30.61 13.60 -1.93
C GLU A 168 -30.34 13.62 -3.45
N GLN A 169 -29.12 13.25 -3.87
CA GLN A 169 -28.65 13.26 -5.27
C GLN A 169 -28.80 14.61 -5.99
N ALA A 170 -29.03 15.70 -5.24
CA ALA A 170 -29.12 17.05 -5.75
C ALA A 170 -27.71 17.61 -6.05
N GLU A 171 -27.56 18.33 -7.16
CA GLU A 171 -26.27 18.87 -7.61
C GLU A 171 -25.57 19.73 -6.55
N GLU A 172 -26.32 20.58 -5.85
CA GLU A 172 -25.79 21.41 -4.77
C GLU A 172 -25.29 20.58 -3.58
N SER A 173 -26.04 19.56 -3.18
CA SER A 173 -25.69 18.65 -2.08
C SER A 173 -24.42 17.85 -2.41
N VAL A 174 -24.33 17.34 -3.65
CA VAL A 174 -23.15 16.64 -4.17
C VAL A 174 -21.94 17.56 -4.15
N LYS A 175 -22.08 18.79 -4.66
CA LYS A 175 -21.00 19.77 -4.68
C LYS A 175 -20.50 20.10 -3.28
N GLN A 176 -21.40 20.43 -2.35
CA GLN A 176 -21.03 20.76 -0.97
C GLN A 176 -20.30 19.60 -0.28
N THR A 177 -20.78 18.37 -0.49
CA THR A 177 -20.14 17.18 0.09
C THR A 177 -18.74 16.95 -0.48
N LEU A 178 -18.56 17.10 -1.80
CA LEU A 178 -17.23 16.96 -2.42
C LEU A 178 -16.28 18.11 -2.05
N ASP A 179 -16.79 19.33 -1.89
CA ASP A 179 -16.01 20.48 -1.39
C ASP A 179 -15.54 20.23 0.05
N GLU A 180 -16.38 19.61 0.90
CA GLU A 180 -15.99 19.20 2.26
C GLU A 180 -14.92 18.10 2.25
N VAL A 181 -15.03 17.09 1.39
CA VAL A 181 -14.01 16.06 1.21
C VAL A 181 -12.68 16.68 0.76
N ALA A 182 -12.73 17.58 -0.22
CA ALA A 182 -11.53 18.26 -0.72
C ALA A 182 -10.88 19.13 0.38
N TYR A 183 -11.70 19.85 1.16
CA TYR A 183 -11.22 20.61 2.31
C TYR A 183 -10.57 19.71 3.36
N LEU A 184 -11.17 18.56 3.70
CA LEU A 184 -10.58 17.63 4.65
C LEU A 184 -9.26 17.05 4.15
N ALA A 185 -9.19 16.67 2.86
CA ALA A 185 -7.94 16.17 2.28
C ALA A 185 -6.81 17.21 2.35
N ASP A 186 -7.11 18.48 2.05
CA ASP A 186 -6.16 19.60 2.16
C ASP A 186 -5.80 19.90 3.62
N TYR A 187 -6.77 19.87 4.53
CA TYR A 187 -6.55 20.08 5.96
C TYR A 187 -5.65 19.00 6.58
N ILE A 188 -5.79 17.74 6.16
CA ILE A 188 -5.01 16.61 6.70
C ILE A 188 -3.62 16.54 6.08
N ALA A 189 -3.51 16.76 4.76
CA ALA A 189 -2.33 16.38 3.99
C ALA A 189 -1.82 17.46 3.02
N GLY A 190 -2.36 18.69 3.06
CA GLY A 190 -2.03 19.77 2.12
C GLY A 190 -0.57 20.23 2.16
N ASP A 191 0.07 20.12 3.33
CA ASP A 191 1.49 20.48 3.53
C ASP A 191 2.45 19.29 3.40
N ILE A 192 1.94 18.09 3.07
CA ILE A 192 2.76 16.89 2.90
C ILE A 192 3.10 16.75 1.41
N ASP A 193 4.38 16.72 1.06
CA ASP A 193 4.79 16.58 -0.35
C ASP A 193 4.78 15.11 -0.83
N ASP A 194 5.11 14.17 0.06
CA ASP A 194 5.21 12.74 -0.26
C ASP A 194 3.83 12.06 -0.34
N GLU A 195 3.54 11.43 -1.49
CA GLU A 195 2.26 10.78 -1.79
C GLU A 195 1.90 9.66 -0.79
N TYR A 196 2.87 8.84 -0.38
CA TYR A 196 2.63 7.76 0.56
C TYR A 196 2.28 8.34 1.94
N LEU A 197 3.01 9.36 2.39
CA LEU A 197 2.73 10.04 3.65
C LEU A 197 1.38 10.76 3.63
N LYS A 198 0.94 11.32 2.50
CA LYS A 198 -0.43 11.88 2.36
C LYS A 198 -1.48 10.81 2.60
N LEU A 199 -1.39 9.68 1.90
CA LEU A 199 -2.35 8.57 2.01
C LEU A 199 -2.36 7.99 3.42
N ARG A 200 -1.19 7.85 4.05
CA ARG A 200 -1.06 7.43 5.43
C ARG A 200 -1.76 8.40 6.38
N ALA A 201 -1.50 9.71 6.27
CA ALA A 201 -2.11 10.72 7.13
C ALA A 201 -3.64 10.71 7.02
N ILE A 202 -4.18 10.56 5.80
CA ILE A 202 -5.62 10.41 5.56
C ILE A 202 -6.15 9.14 6.22
N SER A 203 -5.48 8.00 6.04
CA SER A 203 -5.87 6.71 6.64
C SER A 203 -5.89 6.78 8.17
N GLU A 204 -4.84 7.34 8.78
CA GLU A 204 -4.73 7.53 10.22
C GLU A 204 -5.83 8.45 10.73
N TRP A 205 -6.08 9.58 10.06
CA TRP A 205 -7.16 10.49 10.43
C TRP A 205 -8.52 9.79 10.36
N VAL A 206 -8.81 9.05 9.28
CA VAL A 206 -10.06 8.27 9.15
C VAL A 206 -10.18 7.27 10.29
N SER A 207 -9.13 6.52 10.63
CA SER A 207 -9.15 5.53 11.71
C SER A 207 -9.44 6.13 13.10
N GLN A 208 -9.04 7.38 13.32
CA GLN A 208 -9.23 8.09 14.58
C GLN A 208 -10.56 8.84 14.65
N ASN A 209 -11.12 9.23 13.50
CA ASN A 209 -12.26 10.15 13.43
C ASN A 209 -13.54 9.53 12.84
N ILE A 210 -13.46 8.39 12.16
CA ILE A 210 -14.60 7.69 11.57
C ILE A 210 -14.71 6.30 12.18
N TYR A 211 -15.78 6.06 12.94
CA TYR A 211 -16.00 4.81 13.64
C TYR A 211 -16.62 3.75 12.72
N TYR A 212 -16.18 2.51 12.88
CA TYR A 212 -16.84 1.40 12.21
C TYR A 212 -18.27 1.24 12.73
N ASP A 213 -19.28 1.28 11.86
CA ASP A 213 -20.66 1.00 12.24
C ASP A 213 -20.82 -0.48 12.59
N ARG A 214 -20.68 -0.79 13.87
CA ARG A 214 -20.85 -2.16 14.37
C ARG A 214 -22.29 -2.67 14.19
N ASP A 215 -23.27 -1.76 14.15
CA ASP A 215 -24.68 -2.10 14.02
C ASP A 215 -25.02 -2.48 12.56
N ALA A 216 -24.25 -2.01 11.58
CA ALA A 216 -24.35 -2.41 10.17
C ALA A 216 -24.26 -3.93 9.95
N LYS A 217 -23.53 -4.63 10.83
CA LYS A 217 -23.44 -6.10 10.80
C LYS A 217 -24.78 -6.78 11.09
N ASN A 218 -25.59 -6.17 11.95
CA ASN A 218 -26.85 -6.75 12.43
C ASN A 218 -28.08 -6.14 11.73
N ASN A 219 -27.97 -4.90 11.28
CA ASN A 219 -29.01 -4.14 10.61
C ASN A 219 -28.49 -3.79 9.22
N SER A 220 -29.10 -4.34 8.16
CA SER A 220 -28.74 -4.02 6.78
C SER A 220 -28.59 -2.51 6.58
N VAL A 221 -27.48 -2.09 5.99
CA VAL A 221 -27.24 -0.67 5.72
C VAL A 221 -27.99 -0.20 4.48
N THR A 222 -28.52 1.03 4.57
CA THR A 222 -29.14 1.67 3.41
C THR A 222 -28.12 2.54 2.69
N ARG A 223 -28.41 2.91 1.44
CA ARG A 223 -27.56 3.84 0.69
C ARG A 223 -27.43 5.21 1.36
N SER A 224 -28.45 5.66 2.10
CA SER A 224 -28.40 6.90 2.88
C SER A 224 -27.41 6.78 4.06
N THR A 225 -27.33 5.60 4.69
CA THR A 225 -26.38 5.33 5.78
C THR A 225 -24.93 5.42 5.30
N ILE A 226 -24.62 4.82 4.15
CA ILE A 226 -23.23 4.68 3.64
C ILE A 226 -22.77 5.83 2.73
N CYS A 227 -23.63 6.81 2.44
CA CYS A 227 -23.23 7.93 1.59
C CYS A 227 -22.21 8.84 2.32
N ILE A 228 -21.28 9.42 1.58
CA ILE A 228 -20.18 10.24 2.13
C ILE A 228 -20.73 11.36 3.03
N LYS A 229 -21.80 12.04 2.61
CA LYS A 229 -22.45 13.08 3.41
C LYS A 229 -22.82 12.58 4.82
N ASN A 230 -23.39 11.39 4.91
CA ASN A 230 -23.77 10.81 6.19
C ASN A 230 -22.55 10.33 6.99
N VAL A 231 -21.57 9.72 6.33
CA VAL A 231 -20.31 9.30 6.98
C VAL A 231 -19.57 10.47 7.61
N LEU A 232 -19.45 11.59 6.89
CA LEU A 232 -18.80 12.80 7.38
C LEU A 232 -19.57 13.43 8.55
N LYS A 233 -20.90 13.45 8.47
CA LYS A 233 -21.78 14.03 9.50
C LYS A 233 -21.81 13.20 10.78
N GLU A 234 -22.05 11.89 10.66
CA GLU A 234 -22.24 10.98 11.79
C GLU A 234 -20.93 10.37 12.30
N ARG A 235 -19.82 10.60 11.58
CA ARG A 235 -18.49 10.07 11.90
C ARG A 235 -18.49 8.55 12.04
N ARG A 236 -19.29 7.86 11.21
CA ARG A 236 -19.36 6.39 11.15
C ARG A 236 -19.64 5.88 9.75
N THR A 237 -19.10 4.71 9.40
CA THR A 237 -19.30 4.03 8.10
C THR A 237 -20.42 3.02 8.12
#